data_AF-A0A817R186-F1
#
_entry.id   AF-A0A817R186-F1
#
_cell.length_a   1.000
_cell.length_b   1.000
_cell.length_c   1.000
_cell.angle_alpha   90.00
_cell.angle_beta   90.00
_cell.angle_gamma   90.00
#
_symmetry.space_group_name_H-M   'P 1'
#
loop_
_entity.id
_entity.type
_entity.pdbx_description
1 polymer ?
#
loop_
_entity_poly.entity_id
_entity_poly.type
_entity_poly.pdbx_seq_one_letter_code
_entity_poly.pdbx_strand_id
1 'polypeptide(L)'
;MKDEGFNNNIGVNLKTGFIYGGNRWNCGTWMNKMGSSDKASNKGHPSTPRDGSAIELVALCRATLSWIINMNKQGYFPYDYFQISLESGEKIKIYLNDWLNRIDENFENEFWIDESNSSEFVNRKQIYKDTVNSTLVWTDFQLRPNFIIAAVIAPEMFNKTHIWLALKQVETILLGKYGIKTLDP
;
A
#
# COMPACT_ATOMS: atom_id res chain seq x y z
N MET A 1 -17.02 -5.07 15.06
CA MET A 1 -16.20 -3.87 14.81
C MET A 1 -16.62 -2.82 15.83
N LYS A 2 -15.70 -1.99 16.32
CA LYS A 2 -16.08 -0.84 17.16
C LYS A 2 -16.64 0.30 16.32
N ASP A 3 -17.27 1.29 16.95
CA ASP A 3 -17.85 2.45 16.26
C ASP A 3 -16.80 3.21 15.42
N GLU A 4 -15.59 3.34 15.96
CA GLU A 4 -14.46 4.01 15.31
C GLU A 4 -14.05 3.35 13.98
N GLY A 5 -14.32 2.04 13.81
CA GLY A 5 -14.01 1.32 12.57
C GLY A 5 -14.88 1.69 11.37
N PHE A 6 -16.01 2.36 11.60
CA PHE A 6 -16.88 2.89 10.54
C PHE A 6 -16.39 4.23 9.99
N ASN A 7 -15.60 4.99 10.77
CA ASN A 7 -15.09 6.31 10.41
C ASN A 7 -13.73 6.21 9.71
N ASN A 8 -13.75 5.84 8.43
CA ASN A 8 -12.52 5.70 7.62
C ASN A 8 -12.08 7.03 7.02
N ASN A 9 -10.77 7.27 7.01
CA ASN A 9 -10.15 8.34 6.23
C ASN A 9 -9.54 7.72 4.96
N ILE A 10 -9.87 8.24 3.79
CA ILE A 10 -9.41 7.71 2.49
C ILE A 10 -9.06 8.91 1.61
N GLY A 11 -7.90 8.85 0.96
CA GLY A 11 -7.46 9.94 0.10
C GLY A 11 -6.17 9.63 -0.65
N VAL A 12 -5.57 10.70 -1.17
CA VAL A 12 -4.29 10.66 -1.89
C VAL A 12 -3.30 11.51 -1.12
N ASN A 13 -2.14 10.94 -0.79
CA ASN A 13 -1.04 11.72 -0.25
C ASN A 13 -0.44 12.55 -1.40
N LEU A 14 -0.65 13.87 -1.39
CA LEU A 14 -0.22 14.74 -2.49
C LEU A 14 1.31 14.80 -2.67
N LYS A 15 2.08 14.45 -1.63
CA LYS A 15 3.55 14.39 -1.71
C LYS A 15 3.98 13.15 -2.50
N THR A 16 3.50 11.97 -2.12
CA THR A 16 3.96 10.70 -2.70
C THR A 16 3.10 10.21 -3.87
N GLY A 17 1.88 10.72 -4.01
CA GLY A 17 0.86 10.18 -4.92
C GLY A 17 0.19 8.90 -4.42
N PHE A 18 0.55 8.36 -3.27
CA PHE A 18 -0.04 7.10 -2.80
C PHE A 18 -1.47 7.30 -2.34
N ILE A 19 -2.35 6.36 -2.71
CA ILE A 19 -3.63 6.23 -2.04
C ILE A 19 -3.43 5.68 -0.64
N TYR A 20 -4.16 6.25 0.32
CA TYR A 20 -4.20 5.78 1.69
C TYR A 20 -5.64 5.58 2.14
N GLY A 21 -5.85 4.72 3.12
CA GLY A 21 -7.19 4.41 3.60
C GLY A 21 -7.24 3.80 4.98
N GLY A 22 -8.44 3.82 5.57
CA GLY A 22 -8.77 3.05 6.76
C GLY A 22 -8.32 3.69 8.07
N ASN A 23 -8.33 2.87 9.11
CA ASN A 23 -7.79 3.18 10.43
C ASN A 23 -7.47 1.86 11.16
N ARG A 24 -6.82 1.94 12.33
CA ARG A 24 -6.46 0.77 13.15
C ARG A 24 -7.63 -0.14 13.58
N TRP A 25 -8.87 0.32 13.47
CA TRP A 25 -10.10 -0.38 13.84
C TRP A 25 -10.86 -0.95 12.64
N ASN A 26 -10.32 -0.78 11.43
CA ASN A 26 -10.89 -1.25 10.17
C ASN A 26 -10.07 -2.39 9.55
N CYS A 27 -10.67 -3.14 8.62
CA CYS A 27 -9.99 -4.20 7.86
C CYS A 27 -10.33 -4.12 6.35
N GLY A 28 -10.05 -2.99 5.70
CA GLY A 28 -10.42 -2.73 4.31
C GLY A 28 -9.61 -3.46 3.23
N THR A 29 -8.54 -4.17 3.62
CA THR A 29 -7.73 -4.99 2.70
C THR A 29 -8.19 -6.45 2.75
N TRP A 30 -7.68 -7.32 1.88
CA TRP A 30 -8.06 -8.74 1.85
C TRP A 30 -7.69 -9.51 3.15
N MET A 31 -6.68 -9.05 3.89
CA MET A 31 -6.35 -9.56 5.22
C MET A 31 -7.35 -9.01 6.27
N ASN A 32 -8.62 -9.40 6.14
CA ASN A 32 -9.76 -8.69 6.73
C ASN A 32 -10.27 -9.25 8.07
N LYS A 33 -9.46 -10.01 8.82
CA LYS A 33 -9.98 -10.70 10.01
C LYS A 33 -10.32 -9.71 11.13
N MET A 34 -11.62 -9.54 11.37
CA MET A 34 -12.16 -8.83 12.53
C MET A 34 -12.31 -9.80 13.71
N GLY A 35 -11.70 -9.47 14.84
CA GLY A 35 -11.84 -10.24 16.08
C GLY A 35 -13.29 -10.26 16.57
N SER A 36 -13.70 -11.40 17.13
CA SER A 36 -15.10 -11.67 17.50
C SER A 36 -15.25 -12.44 18.82
N SER A 37 -14.16 -12.73 19.53
CA SER A 37 -14.18 -13.49 20.78
C SER A 37 -14.18 -12.55 21.98
N ASP A 38 -15.25 -12.61 22.77
CA ASP A 38 -15.34 -11.95 24.07
C ASP A 38 -14.37 -12.59 25.08
N LYS A 39 -14.24 -13.93 25.09
CA LYS A 39 -13.37 -14.67 26.02
C LYS A 39 -11.88 -14.35 25.84
N ALA A 40 -11.47 -14.07 24.61
CA ALA A 40 -10.09 -13.69 24.29
C ALA A 40 -9.90 -12.16 24.22
N SER A 41 -10.91 -11.38 24.61
CA SER A 41 -10.88 -9.91 24.62
C SER A 41 -10.48 -9.27 23.29
N ASN A 42 -10.86 -9.88 22.17
CA ASN A 42 -10.51 -9.38 20.83
C ASN A 42 -11.72 -8.94 19.99
N LYS A 43 -12.94 -9.05 20.52
CA LYS A 43 -14.15 -8.69 19.80
C LYS A 43 -14.12 -7.22 19.38
N GLY A 44 -14.27 -6.98 18.08
CA GLY A 44 -14.23 -5.65 17.50
C GLY A 44 -12.82 -5.11 17.22
N HIS A 45 -11.77 -5.89 17.49
CA HIS A 45 -10.39 -5.53 17.17
C HIS A 45 -9.93 -6.26 15.89
N PRO A 46 -9.54 -5.54 14.83
CA PRO A 46 -8.84 -6.12 13.69
C PRO A 46 -7.59 -6.90 14.12
N SER A 47 -7.38 -8.08 13.53
CA SER A 47 -6.11 -8.81 13.71
C SER A 47 -4.99 -8.26 12.83
N THR A 48 -5.36 -7.72 11.67
CA THR A 48 -4.43 -7.22 10.65
C THR A 48 -4.98 -5.94 10.02
N PRO A 49 -5.15 -4.85 10.79
CA PRO A 49 -5.42 -3.56 10.18
C PRO A 49 -4.23 -3.22 9.27
N ARG A 50 -4.54 -2.77 8.05
CA ARG A 50 -3.55 -2.37 7.04
C ARG A 50 -3.97 -1.01 6.50
N ASP A 51 -4.13 -0.08 7.43
CA ASP A 51 -4.42 1.31 7.14
C ASP A 51 -3.16 2.05 6.67
N GLY A 52 -3.34 3.27 6.16
CA GLY A 52 -2.28 3.96 5.43
C GLY A 52 -2.23 3.47 3.98
N SER A 53 -1.04 3.41 3.39
CA SER A 53 -0.84 3.10 1.97
C SER A 53 -0.43 1.63 1.80
N ALA A 54 -1.40 0.74 1.54
CA ALA A 54 -1.11 -0.67 1.26
C ALA A 54 -0.46 -0.86 -0.11
N ILE A 55 0.64 -1.62 -0.15
CA ILE A 55 1.50 -1.73 -1.33
C ILE A 55 0.75 -2.18 -2.60
N GLU A 56 -0.17 -3.14 -2.48
CA GLU A 56 -0.94 -3.63 -3.62
C GLU A 56 -1.97 -2.62 -4.13
N LEU A 57 -2.51 -1.79 -3.23
CA LEU A 57 -3.48 -0.75 -3.59
C LEU A 57 -2.78 0.41 -4.31
N VAL A 58 -1.58 0.78 -3.86
CA VAL A 58 -0.74 1.78 -4.56
C VAL A 58 -0.42 1.32 -5.98
N ALA A 59 -0.02 0.06 -6.16
CA ALA A 59 0.27 -0.49 -7.48
C ALA A 59 -0.98 -0.60 -8.39
N LEU A 60 -2.12 -1.03 -7.84
CA LEU A 60 -3.39 -1.03 -8.57
C LEU A 60 -3.80 0.38 -9.02
N CYS A 61 -3.63 1.38 -8.16
CA CYS A 61 -3.86 2.78 -8.51
C CYS A 61 -2.96 3.22 -9.66
N ARG A 62 -1.65 2.95 -9.56
CA ARG A 62 -0.67 3.29 -10.61
C ARG A 62 -1.00 2.62 -11.95
N ALA A 63 -1.30 1.33 -11.95
CA ALA A 63 -1.67 0.60 -13.16
C ALA A 63 -2.96 1.15 -13.78
N THR A 64 -3.94 1.50 -12.95
CA THR A 64 -5.19 2.12 -13.40
C THR A 64 -4.95 3.50 -14.01
N LEU A 65 -4.11 4.33 -13.38
CA LEU A 65 -3.72 5.63 -13.93
C LEU A 65 -3.04 5.47 -15.30
N SER A 66 -2.10 4.53 -15.41
CA SER A 66 -1.41 4.25 -16.67
C SER A 66 -2.39 3.87 -17.78
N TRP A 67 -3.33 2.98 -17.47
CA TRP A 67 -4.39 2.57 -18.40
C TRP A 67 -5.28 3.74 -18.81
N ILE A 68 -5.78 4.53 -17.86
CA ILE A 68 -6.68 5.67 -18.15
C ILE A 68 -5.96 6.76 -18.95
N ILE A 69 -4.70 7.06 -18.65
CA ILE A 69 -3.88 8.01 -19.43
C ILE A 69 -3.75 7.52 -20.89
N ASN A 70 -3.53 6.22 -21.09
CA ASN A 70 -3.49 5.64 -22.43
C ASN A 70 -4.84 5.70 -23.14
N MET A 71 -5.95 5.44 -22.43
CA MET A 71 -7.31 5.59 -22.98
C MET A 71 -7.59 7.04 -23.38
N ASN A 72 -7.11 8.02 -22.60
CA ASN A 72 -7.23 9.44 -22.94
C ASN A 72 -6.45 9.80 -24.20
N LYS A 73 -5.19 9.32 -24.33
CA LYS A 73 -4.37 9.49 -25.55
C LYS A 73 -5.03 8.91 -26.80
N GLN A 74 -5.81 7.85 -26.66
CA GLN A 74 -6.54 7.20 -27.76
C GLN A 74 -7.92 7.83 -28.02
N GLY A 75 -8.35 8.81 -27.23
CA GLY A 75 -9.66 9.46 -27.34
C GLY A 75 -10.82 8.67 -26.73
N TYR A 76 -10.55 7.56 -26.02
CA TYR A 76 -11.58 6.75 -25.34
C TYR A 76 -11.93 7.24 -23.94
N PHE A 77 -11.14 8.14 -23.37
CA PHE A 77 -11.40 8.74 -22.06
C PHE A 77 -11.24 10.26 -22.11
N PRO A 78 -12.26 11.06 -21.70
CA PRO A 78 -12.27 12.49 -21.99
C PRO A 78 -11.50 13.36 -20.99
N TYR A 79 -11.01 12.80 -19.87
CA TYR A 79 -10.38 13.57 -18.80
C TYR A 79 -8.88 13.26 -18.65
N ASP A 80 -8.08 14.29 -18.43
CA ASP A 80 -6.64 14.23 -18.18
C ASP A 80 -6.25 14.77 -16.80
N TYR A 81 -7.21 15.33 -16.05
CA TYR A 81 -7.07 15.78 -14.68
C TYR A 81 -8.36 15.56 -13.86
N PHE A 82 -8.23 15.64 -12.55
CA PHE A 82 -9.35 15.82 -11.62
C PHE A 82 -9.13 17.06 -10.76
N GLN A 83 -10.19 17.54 -10.12
CA GLN A 83 -10.13 18.75 -9.30
C GLN A 83 -10.50 18.42 -7.86
N ILE A 84 -9.66 18.84 -6.92
CA ILE A 84 -9.92 18.75 -5.49
C ILE A 84 -10.26 20.13 -4.95
N SER A 85 -11.17 20.18 -3.97
CA SER A 85 -11.45 21.39 -3.20
C SER A 85 -10.77 21.29 -1.85
N LEU A 86 -9.89 22.23 -1.56
CA LEU A 86 -9.27 22.38 -0.25
C LEU A 86 -10.28 22.94 0.76
N GLU A 87 -9.98 22.77 2.05
CA GLU A 87 -10.76 23.36 3.15
C GLU A 87 -10.83 24.89 3.05
N SER A 88 -9.82 25.53 2.44
CA SER A 88 -9.79 26.96 2.14
C SER A 88 -10.78 27.39 1.05
N GLY A 89 -11.43 26.44 0.35
CA GLY A 89 -12.27 26.66 -0.82
C GLY A 89 -11.49 26.76 -2.14
N GLU A 90 -10.15 26.75 -2.09
CA GLU A 90 -9.30 26.71 -3.27
C GLU A 90 -9.49 25.41 -4.05
N LYS A 91 -9.49 25.51 -5.38
CA LYS A 91 -9.63 24.37 -6.29
C LYS A 91 -8.29 24.07 -6.94
N ILE A 92 -7.75 22.88 -6.68
CA ILE A 92 -6.49 22.42 -7.26
C ILE A 92 -6.81 21.39 -8.35
N LYS A 93 -6.21 21.58 -9.53
CA LYS A 93 -6.20 20.57 -10.59
C LYS A 93 -5.02 19.63 -10.39
N ILE A 94 -5.30 18.33 -10.45
CA ILE A 94 -4.28 17.28 -10.41
C ILE A 94 -4.37 16.51 -11.71
N TYR A 95 -3.33 16.64 -12.54
CA TYR A 95 -3.23 15.90 -13.79
C TYR A 95 -2.92 14.43 -13.49
N LEU A 96 -3.54 13.53 -14.26
CA LEU A 96 -3.36 12.09 -14.10
C LEU A 96 -1.91 11.67 -14.32
N ASN A 97 -1.23 12.30 -15.28
CA ASN A 97 0.18 12.03 -15.56
C ASN A 97 1.09 12.46 -14.40
N ASP A 98 0.81 13.62 -13.78
CA ASP A 98 1.56 14.08 -12.61
C ASP A 98 1.34 13.16 -11.41
N TRP A 99 0.11 12.65 -11.24
CA TRP A 99 -0.19 11.69 -10.18
C TRP A 99 0.59 10.38 -10.39
N LEU A 100 0.57 9.82 -11.61
CA LEU A 100 1.35 8.63 -11.93
C LEU A 100 2.84 8.84 -11.68
N ASN A 101 3.41 9.95 -12.16
CA ASN A 101 4.82 10.26 -11.97
C ASN A 101 5.20 10.35 -10.49
N ARG A 102 4.36 10.97 -9.65
CA ARG A 102 4.60 11.03 -8.20
C ARG A 102 4.68 9.64 -7.58
N ILE A 103 3.79 8.73 -7.96
CA ILE A 103 3.85 7.34 -7.47
C ILE A 103 5.18 6.71 -7.87
N ASP A 104 5.55 6.79 -9.16
CA ASP A 104 6.78 6.18 -9.68
C ASP A 104 8.04 6.75 -9.01
N GLU A 105 8.10 8.07 -8.77
CA GLU A 105 9.23 8.75 -8.12
C GLU A 105 9.40 8.42 -6.64
N ASN A 106 8.31 8.10 -5.94
CA ASN A 106 8.32 7.88 -4.49
C ASN A 106 8.25 6.41 -4.09
N PHE A 107 7.77 5.50 -4.96
CA PHE A 107 7.51 4.10 -4.61
C PHE A 107 8.70 3.40 -3.97
N GLU A 108 9.84 3.38 -4.66
CA GLU A 108 11.05 2.74 -4.15
C GLU A 108 11.53 3.38 -2.84
N ASN A 109 11.58 4.71 -2.77
CA ASN A 109 12.08 5.42 -1.60
C ASN A 109 11.23 5.17 -0.35
N GLU A 110 9.92 5.03 -0.50
CA GLU A 110 9.00 4.89 0.62
C GLU A 110 8.81 3.41 1.04
N PHE A 111 8.74 2.48 0.09
CA PHE A 111 8.47 1.07 0.36
C PHE A 111 9.72 0.20 0.55
N TRP A 112 10.85 0.50 -0.10
CA TRP A 112 12.05 -0.32 0.03
C TRP A 112 12.72 -0.14 1.40
N ILE A 113 13.13 -1.24 2.01
CA ILE A 113 13.97 -1.24 3.22
C ILE A 113 15.36 -1.68 2.82
N ASP A 114 16.27 -0.71 2.69
CA ASP A 114 17.68 -0.97 2.42
C ASP A 114 18.45 -1.51 3.65
N GLU A 115 19.73 -1.84 3.44
CA GLU A 115 20.60 -2.34 4.51
C GLU A 115 20.99 -1.29 5.55
N SER A 116 21.01 -0.02 5.17
CA SER A 116 21.38 1.09 6.04
C SER A 116 20.23 1.59 6.91
N ASN A 117 18.99 1.14 6.64
CA ASN A 117 17.83 1.53 7.41
C ASN A 117 17.99 1.16 8.89
N SER A 118 17.92 2.19 9.74
CA SER A 118 18.18 2.14 11.17
C SER A 118 16.93 2.34 12.02
N SER A 119 15.74 2.34 11.40
CA SER A 119 14.48 2.42 12.14
C SER A 119 14.35 1.24 13.10
N GLU A 120 13.94 1.51 14.34
CA GLU A 120 13.71 0.50 15.38
C GLU A 120 12.62 -0.52 15.02
N PHE A 121 11.78 -0.20 14.03
CA PHE A 121 10.68 -1.04 13.57
C PHE A 121 11.12 -2.07 12.50
N VAL A 122 12.34 -1.97 11.98
CA VAL A 122 12.85 -2.86 10.93
C VAL A 122 13.14 -4.25 11.51
N ASN A 123 12.29 -5.23 11.19
CA ASN A 123 12.57 -6.64 11.50
C ASN A 123 13.54 -7.27 10.49
N ARG A 124 13.37 -6.94 9.20
CA ARG A 124 14.20 -7.45 8.11
C ARG A 124 14.57 -6.34 7.13
N LYS A 125 15.75 -6.49 6.53
CA LYS A 125 16.30 -5.61 5.50
C LYS A 125 16.20 -6.29 4.14
N GLN A 126 16.34 -5.51 3.07
CA GLN A 126 16.21 -5.96 1.68
C GLN A 126 14.83 -6.54 1.34
N ILE A 127 13.78 -5.90 1.87
CA ILE A 127 12.38 -6.25 1.62
C ILE A 127 11.59 -4.98 1.26
N TYR A 128 10.38 -5.17 0.74
CA TYR A 128 9.40 -4.08 0.63
C TYR A 128 8.49 -4.09 1.86
N LYS A 129 8.23 -2.90 2.40
CA LYS A 129 7.21 -2.64 3.42
C LYS A 129 5.84 -3.14 2.96
N ASP A 130 5.04 -3.60 3.92
CA ASP A 130 3.66 -4.05 3.65
C ASP A 130 2.71 -2.86 3.45
N THR A 131 2.91 -1.79 4.21
CA THR A 131 2.17 -0.54 4.20
C THR A 131 3.13 0.64 4.41
N VAL A 132 2.68 1.86 4.08
CA VAL A 132 3.39 3.11 4.42
C VAL A 132 2.44 4.02 5.19
N ASN A 133 2.91 4.53 6.33
CA ASN A 133 2.18 5.41 7.24
C ASN A 133 0.93 4.76 7.84
N SER A 134 1.02 3.48 8.23
CA SER A 134 -0.04 2.86 9.04
C SER A 134 -0.07 3.45 10.46
N THR A 135 -1.25 3.41 11.11
CA THR A 135 -1.38 3.88 12.50
C THR A 135 -0.46 3.12 13.45
N LEU A 136 -0.23 1.82 13.19
CA LEU A 136 0.69 0.99 13.94
C LEU A 136 2.01 0.88 13.17
N VAL A 137 2.88 1.87 13.33
CA VAL A 137 4.10 2.06 12.50
C VAL A 137 4.91 0.77 12.26
N TRP A 138 5.06 -0.09 13.26
CA TRP A 138 5.79 -1.36 13.11
C TRP A 138 5.17 -2.33 12.09
N THR A 139 3.87 -2.22 11.80
CA THR A 139 3.20 -3.05 10.78
C THR A 139 3.62 -2.73 9.36
N ASP A 140 4.12 -1.49 9.12
CA ASP A 140 4.70 -1.10 7.82
C ASP A 140 5.88 -1.99 7.45
N PHE A 141 6.72 -2.35 8.43
CA PHE A 141 8.02 -2.99 8.22
C PHE A 141 7.95 -4.52 8.18
N GLN A 142 6.74 -5.09 8.08
CA GLN A 142 6.55 -6.54 8.08
C GLN A 142 6.78 -7.14 6.69
N LEU A 143 7.56 -8.22 6.64
CA LEU A 143 7.62 -9.05 5.44
C LEU A 143 6.31 -9.82 5.27
N ARG A 144 5.50 -9.39 4.29
CA ARG A 144 4.26 -10.04 3.85
C ARG A 144 4.30 -10.26 2.33
N PRO A 145 3.50 -11.18 1.80
CA PRO A 145 3.52 -11.46 0.36
C PRO A 145 2.76 -10.45 -0.50
N ASN A 146 2.19 -9.40 0.10
CA ASN A 146 1.32 -8.44 -0.61
C ASN A 146 2.07 -7.68 -1.71
N PHE A 147 3.37 -7.40 -1.54
CA PHE A 147 4.16 -6.73 -2.57
C PHE A 147 4.27 -7.55 -3.88
N ILE A 148 4.07 -8.87 -3.83
CA ILE A 148 4.09 -9.72 -5.03
C ILE A 148 2.94 -9.33 -5.97
N ILE A 149 1.78 -8.97 -5.41
CA ILE A 149 0.65 -8.46 -6.21
C ILE A 149 1.07 -7.17 -6.93
N ALA A 150 1.72 -6.26 -6.22
CA ALA A 150 2.25 -5.03 -6.82
C ALA A 150 3.28 -5.31 -7.91
N ALA A 151 4.21 -6.24 -7.69
CA ALA A 151 5.24 -6.62 -8.65
C ALA A 151 4.67 -7.27 -9.94
N VAL A 152 3.51 -7.92 -9.86
CA VAL A 152 2.82 -8.47 -11.03
C VAL A 152 2.04 -7.39 -11.79
N ILE A 153 1.37 -6.49 -11.05
CA ILE A 153 0.44 -5.50 -11.64
C ILE A 153 1.19 -4.31 -12.24
N ALA A 154 2.24 -3.85 -11.58
CA ALA A 154 3.02 -2.67 -11.97
C ALA A 154 4.53 -2.91 -11.76
N PRO A 155 5.14 -3.89 -12.46
CA PRO A 155 6.56 -4.24 -12.32
C PRO A 155 7.51 -3.06 -12.56
N GLU A 156 7.10 -2.08 -13.37
CA GLU A 156 7.85 -0.87 -13.70
C GLU A 156 8.10 0.06 -12.51
N MET A 157 7.34 -0.08 -11.41
CA MET A 157 7.58 0.67 -10.18
C MET A 157 8.81 0.17 -9.42
N PHE A 158 9.27 -1.06 -9.71
CA PHE A 158 10.28 -1.74 -8.91
C PHE A 158 11.70 -1.58 -9.48
N ASN A 159 12.66 -1.32 -8.60
CA ASN A 159 14.06 -1.49 -8.94
C ASN A 159 14.36 -2.98 -9.13
N LYS A 160 14.92 -3.33 -10.29
CA LYS A 160 15.18 -4.72 -10.69
C LYS A 160 16.00 -5.50 -9.66
N THR A 161 17.03 -4.89 -9.06
CA THR A 161 17.88 -5.57 -8.08
C THR A 161 17.11 -5.78 -6.78
N HIS A 162 16.39 -4.76 -6.32
CA HIS A 162 15.62 -4.80 -5.08
C HIS A 162 14.50 -5.85 -5.13
N ILE A 163 13.74 -5.91 -6.22
CA ILE A 163 12.66 -6.91 -6.35
C ILE A 163 13.19 -8.34 -6.34
N TRP A 164 14.34 -8.62 -6.97
CA TRP A 164 14.94 -9.95 -6.92
C TRP A 164 15.40 -10.34 -5.51
N LEU A 165 15.97 -9.39 -4.76
CA LEU A 165 16.33 -9.61 -3.36
C LEU A 165 15.10 -9.92 -2.52
N ALA A 166 14.03 -9.11 -2.63
CA ALA A 166 12.79 -9.32 -1.89
C ALA A 166 12.12 -10.66 -2.25
N LEU A 167 12.06 -11.03 -3.53
CA LEU A 167 11.50 -12.32 -3.97
C LEU A 167 12.29 -13.51 -3.41
N LYS A 168 13.62 -13.40 -3.31
CA LYS A 168 14.45 -14.42 -2.68
C LYS A 168 14.16 -14.57 -1.18
N GLN A 169 13.87 -13.46 -0.48
CA GLN A 169 13.42 -13.49 0.91
C GLN A 169 12.07 -14.22 1.03
N VAL A 170 11.11 -13.94 0.13
CA VAL A 170 9.82 -14.65 0.09
C VAL A 170 10.01 -16.14 -0.14
N GLU A 171 10.80 -16.53 -1.14
CA GLU A 171 11.08 -17.94 -1.46
C GLU A 171 11.68 -18.67 -0.26
N THR A 172 12.59 -18.03 0.46
CA THR A 172 13.29 -18.64 1.60
C THR A 172 12.42 -18.70 2.86
N ILE A 173 11.59 -17.67 3.12
CA ILE A 173 10.96 -17.46 4.42
C ILE A 173 9.45 -17.73 4.38
N LEU A 174 8.76 -17.20 3.37
CA LEU A 174 7.30 -17.22 3.29
C LEU A 174 6.75 -18.40 2.48
N LEU A 175 7.50 -18.92 1.51
CA LEU A 175 7.04 -20.03 0.68
C LEU A 175 6.93 -21.32 1.50
N GLY A 176 5.73 -21.88 1.53
CA GLY A 176 5.44 -23.19 2.10
C GLY A 176 5.08 -24.21 1.02
N LYS A 177 4.83 -25.45 1.44
CA LYS A 177 4.57 -26.58 0.52
C LYS A 177 3.36 -26.36 -0.42
N TYR A 178 2.32 -25.69 0.07
CA TYR A 178 1.03 -25.53 -0.63
C TYR A 178 0.54 -24.09 -0.71
N GLY A 179 1.34 -23.14 -0.26
CA GLY A 179 0.91 -21.76 -0.15
C GLY A 179 2.01 -20.89 0.42
N ILE A 180 1.69 -19.61 0.58
CA ILE A 180 2.61 -18.60 1.08
C ILE A 180 2.10 -18.17 2.45
N LYS A 181 3.01 -18.14 3.44
CA LYS A 181 2.73 -17.58 4.76
C LYS A 181 2.34 -16.12 4.63
N THR A 182 1.29 -15.72 5.34
CA THR A 182 0.76 -14.35 5.28
C THR A 182 1.63 -13.34 6.04
N LEU A 183 2.56 -13.82 6.87
CA LEU A 183 3.49 -13.03 7.66
C LEU A 183 4.76 -13.83 7.93
N ASP A 184 5.87 -13.12 8.04
CA ASP A 184 7.16 -13.58 8.56
C ASP A 184 7.04 -14.32 9.92
N PRO A 185 7.60 -15.54 10.06
CA PRO A 185 7.57 -16.32 11.31
C PRO A 185 8.33 -15.73 12.50
#